data_AF-A0A7J2X1K7-F1
#
_entry.id   AF-A0A7J2X1K7-F1
#
_cell.length_a   1.000
_cell.length_b   1.000
_cell.length_c   1.000
_cell.angle_alpha   90.00
_cell.angle_beta   90.00
_cell.angle_gamma   90.00
#
_symmetry.space_group_name_H-M   'P 1'
#
loop_
_entity.id
_entity.type
_entity.pdbx_description
1 polymer ?
#
loop_
_entity_poly.entity_id
_entity_poly.type
_entity_poly.pdbx_seq_one_letter_code
_entity_poly.pdbx_strand_id
1 'polypeptide(L)'
;MVDISEISLTNEIAREILTYEFISVLYMDGSYIIDPVIDEIYSISPEESIKILDILSEEGYFRKEVVRGAYCRECFSTDLIREYVCPKCHSSRIIKDRILRHKCGYKGVKRAFINSYALKCPKCHAKLYREGEDYFDEGVKYKCIACGAIFDEPMALYRCSRCGAKYFGKPPEMIIINYEKVVI
;
A
#
# COMPACT_ATOMS: atom_id res chain seq x y z
N MET A 1 -24.59 23.02 29.70
CA MET A 1 -24.63 22.31 31.01
C MET A 1 -24.30 20.87 30.68
N VAL A 2 -23.21 20.33 31.23
CA VAL A 2 -22.83 18.91 31.02
C VAL A 2 -23.83 18.05 31.78
N ASP A 3 -24.36 17.01 31.14
CA ASP A 3 -25.36 16.14 31.75
C ASP A 3 -24.68 15.29 32.84
N ILE A 4 -25.20 15.33 34.07
CA ILE A 4 -24.65 14.59 35.21
C ILE A 4 -24.79 13.07 34.99
N SER A 5 -25.78 12.65 34.18
CA SER A 5 -25.95 11.26 33.79
C SER A 5 -24.83 10.76 32.85
N GLU A 6 -24.37 11.61 31.93
CA GLU A 6 -23.20 11.30 31.07
C GLU A 6 -21.95 11.09 31.92
N ILE A 7 -21.66 11.98 32.88
CA ILE A 7 -20.49 11.86 33.76
C ILE A 7 -20.52 10.56 34.59
N SER A 8 -21.70 10.17 35.09
CA SER A 8 -21.86 8.93 35.88
C SER A 8 -21.63 7.68 35.03
N LEU A 9 -22.17 7.65 33.80
CA LEU A 9 -22.03 6.52 32.88
C LEU A 9 -20.58 6.41 32.37
N THR A 10 -19.95 7.54 32.02
CA THR A 10 -18.53 7.57 31.62
C THR A 10 -17.62 6.99 32.71
N ASN A 11 -17.91 7.25 33.99
CA ASN A 11 -17.14 6.71 35.11
C ASN A 11 -17.33 5.19 35.30
N GLU A 12 -18.50 4.65 35.01
CA GLU A 12 -18.75 3.20 35.07
C GLU A 12 -18.02 2.47 33.94
N ILE A 13 -18.13 2.98 32.71
CA ILE A 13 -17.46 2.43 31.53
C ILE A 13 -15.94 2.49 31.68
N ALA A 14 -15.40 3.61 32.18
CA ALA A 14 -13.98 3.76 32.44
C ALA A 14 -13.47 2.71 33.45
N ARG A 15 -14.24 2.42 34.51
CA ARG A 15 -13.88 1.40 35.51
C ARG A 15 -13.83 0.00 34.89
N GLU A 16 -14.77 -0.34 34.02
CA GLU A 16 -14.70 -1.63 33.32
C GLU A 16 -13.51 -1.67 32.36
N ILE A 17 -13.32 -0.62 31.54
CA ILE A 17 -12.21 -0.57 30.58
C ILE A 17 -10.87 -0.83 31.27
N LEU A 18 -10.67 -0.28 32.47
CA LEU A 18 -9.47 -0.48 33.29
C LEU A 18 -9.27 -1.93 33.78
N THR A 19 -10.28 -2.80 33.67
CA THR A 19 -10.14 -4.23 33.97
C THR A 19 -9.38 -4.98 32.88
N TYR A 20 -9.36 -4.47 31.65
CA TYR A 20 -8.67 -5.11 30.52
C TYR A 20 -7.18 -4.76 30.50
N GLU A 21 -6.34 -5.77 30.27
CA GLU A 21 -4.90 -5.60 30.10
C GLU A 21 -4.53 -5.09 28.70
N PHE A 22 -5.39 -5.37 27.72
CA PHE A 22 -5.18 -5.03 26.31
C PHE A 22 -6.52 -4.75 25.63
N ILE A 23 -6.59 -3.64 24.91
CA ILE A 23 -7.74 -3.28 24.07
C ILE A 23 -7.22 -2.85 22.71
N SER A 24 -7.82 -3.34 21.64
CA SER A 24 -7.50 -2.98 20.25
C SER A 24 -8.67 -2.32 19.57
N VAL A 25 -8.40 -1.23 18.86
CA VAL A 25 -9.35 -0.61 17.92
C VAL A 25 -8.81 -0.77 16.51
N LEU A 26 -9.48 -1.59 15.71
CA LEU A 26 -9.15 -1.84 14.31
C LEU A 26 -10.05 -1.02 13.40
N TYR A 27 -9.48 -0.20 12.53
CA TYR A 27 -10.18 0.55 11.49
C TYR A 27 -9.89 -0.05 10.11
N MET A 28 -10.95 -0.33 9.35
CA MET A 28 -10.87 -0.86 7.99
C MET A 28 -12.10 -0.49 7.17
N ASP A 29 -11.91 0.01 5.94
CA ASP A 29 -13.00 0.33 5.00
C ASP A 29 -14.12 1.26 5.54
N GLY A 30 -13.78 2.15 6.47
CA GLY A 30 -14.77 3.02 7.12
C GLY A 30 -15.58 2.35 8.22
N SER A 31 -15.29 1.08 8.52
CA SER A 31 -15.76 0.36 9.69
C SER A 31 -14.67 0.31 10.76
N TYR A 32 -15.09 -0.01 11.98
CA TYR A 32 -14.20 -0.24 13.11
C TYR A 32 -14.60 -1.52 13.84
N ILE A 33 -13.68 -2.08 14.61
CA ILE A 33 -13.91 -3.15 15.57
C ILE A 33 -13.14 -2.79 16.84
N ILE A 34 -13.81 -2.86 17.99
CA ILE A 34 -13.17 -2.76 19.30
C ILE A 34 -13.10 -4.18 19.88
N ASP A 35 -11.90 -4.62 20.27
CA ASP A 35 -11.67 -5.91 20.92
C ASP A 35 -11.00 -5.69 22.29
N PRO A 36 -11.62 -6.10 23.40
CA PRO A 36 -12.96 -6.70 23.49
C PRO A 36 -14.07 -5.72 23.08
N VAL A 37 -15.23 -6.26 22.70
CA VAL A 37 -16.39 -5.45 22.29
C VAL A 37 -16.90 -4.64 23.48
N ILE A 38 -16.67 -3.32 23.48
CA ILE A 38 -17.03 -2.42 24.59
C ILE A 38 -18.26 -1.59 24.23
N ASP A 39 -18.31 -1.06 23.01
CA ASP A 39 -19.35 -0.16 22.54
C ASP A 39 -20.74 -0.81 22.56
N GLU A 40 -20.86 -2.05 22.08
CA GLU A 40 -22.13 -2.77 22.10
C GLU A 40 -22.59 -3.14 23.53
N ILE A 41 -21.65 -3.58 24.39
CA ILE A 41 -21.94 -4.01 25.77
C ILE A 41 -22.54 -2.85 26.56
N TYR A 42 -21.98 -1.65 26.38
CA TYR A 42 -22.41 -0.46 27.11
C TYR A 42 -23.42 0.39 26.33
N SER A 43 -23.85 -0.05 25.15
CA SER A 43 -24.78 0.68 24.28
C SER A 43 -24.34 2.12 24.01
N ILE A 44 -23.04 2.35 23.91
CA ILE A 44 -22.44 3.65 23.57
C ILE A 44 -21.95 3.66 22.14
N SER A 45 -21.72 4.86 21.61
CA SER A 45 -21.10 4.96 20.30
C SER A 45 -19.63 4.51 20.36
N PRO A 46 -19.11 3.97 19.27
CA PRO A 46 -17.68 3.65 19.17
C PRO A 46 -16.78 4.87 19.32
N GLU A 47 -17.19 6.02 18.78
CA GLU A 47 -16.47 7.28 18.96
C GLU A 47 -16.35 7.65 20.44
N GLU A 48 -17.39 7.39 21.22
CA GLU A 48 -17.38 7.59 22.67
C GLU A 48 -16.45 6.60 23.37
N SER A 49 -16.47 5.32 23.00
CA SER A 49 -15.53 4.31 23.53
C SER A 49 -14.08 4.68 23.26
N ILE A 50 -13.78 5.08 22.03
CA ILE A 50 -12.44 5.53 21.61
C ILE A 50 -12.01 6.76 22.39
N LYS A 51 -12.92 7.73 22.60
CA LYS A 51 -12.64 8.93 23.37
C LYS A 51 -12.30 8.60 24.83
N ILE A 52 -13.01 7.66 25.46
CA ILE A 52 -12.70 7.22 26.83
C ILE A 52 -11.32 6.55 26.89
N LEU A 53 -11.01 5.68 25.93
CA LEU A 53 -9.69 5.04 25.83
C LEU A 53 -8.56 6.06 25.66
N ASP A 54 -8.78 7.09 24.85
CA ASP A 54 -7.83 8.19 24.65
C ASP A 54 -7.58 8.96 25.96
N ILE A 55 -8.65 9.31 26.69
CA ILE A 55 -8.54 9.98 28.00
C ILE A 55 -7.76 9.12 28.99
N LEU A 56 -8.09 7.83 29.11
CA LEU A 56 -7.41 6.92 30.04
C LEU A 56 -5.93 6.70 29.65
N SER A 57 -5.61 6.78 28.36
CA SER A 57 -4.21 6.76 27.91
C SER A 57 -3.47 8.05 28.28
N GLU A 58 -4.10 9.21 28.11
CA GLU A 58 -3.55 10.51 28.52
C GLU A 58 -3.33 10.61 30.04
N GLU A 59 -4.19 9.98 30.83
CA GLU A 59 -4.05 9.87 32.29
C GLU A 59 -3.00 8.83 32.73
N GLY A 60 -2.42 8.07 31.79
CA GLY A 60 -1.32 7.15 32.03
C GLY A 60 -1.74 5.72 32.40
N TYR A 61 -3.02 5.38 32.33
CA TYR A 61 -3.49 4.01 32.57
C TYR A 61 -3.16 3.07 31.41
N PHE A 62 -3.14 3.58 30.18
CA PHE A 62 -2.80 2.83 28.98
C PHE A 62 -1.68 3.47 28.18
N ARG A 63 -0.79 2.64 27.65
CA ARG A 63 0.12 3.01 26.57
C ARG A 63 -0.59 2.79 25.23
N LYS A 64 -0.70 3.86 24.46
CA LYS A 64 -1.26 3.85 23.10
C LYS A 64 -0.19 3.59 22.05
N GLU A 65 -0.38 2.58 21.20
CA GLU A 65 0.43 2.31 20.02
C GLU A 65 -0.45 2.33 18.76
N VAL A 66 0.03 2.96 17.68
CA VAL A 66 -0.68 3.01 16.39
C VAL A 66 0.10 2.24 15.34
N VAL A 67 -0.48 1.14 14.87
CA VAL A 67 0.06 0.30 13.79
C VAL A 67 -0.73 0.55 12.52
N ARG A 68 -0.04 0.74 11.39
CA ARG A 68 -0.65 0.85 10.07
C ARG A 68 -0.24 -0.34 9.21
N GLY A 69 -1.19 -0.92 8.50
CA GLY A 69 -0.97 -2.10 7.68
C GLY A 69 -1.81 -2.11 6.43
N ALA A 70 -1.50 -3.04 5.53
CA ALA A 70 -2.34 -3.36 4.40
C ALA A 70 -2.96 -4.74 4.62
N TYR A 71 -4.16 -4.95 4.10
CA TYR A 71 -4.88 -6.21 4.25
C TYR A 71 -5.66 -6.59 2.99
N CYS A 72 -5.99 -7.86 2.88
CA CYS A 72 -6.85 -8.39 1.85
C CYS A 72 -8.32 -8.28 2.30
N ARG A 73 -9.15 -7.54 1.56
CA ARG A 73 -10.60 -7.45 1.82
C ARG A 73 -11.34 -8.78 1.66
N GLU A 74 -10.78 -9.72 0.88
CA GLU A 74 -11.44 -11.00 0.60
C GLU A 74 -11.24 -12.04 1.72
N CYS A 75 -10.16 -11.93 2.51
CA CYS A 75 -9.81 -12.95 3.51
C CYS A 75 -9.16 -12.41 4.78
N PHE A 76 -9.10 -11.08 4.94
CA PHE A 76 -8.52 -10.35 6.07
C PHE A 76 -7.04 -10.63 6.37
N SER A 77 -6.34 -11.39 5.52
CA SER A 77 -4.91 -11.61 5.64
C SER A 77 -4.12 -10.33 5.38
N THR A 78 -3.07 -10.13 6.17
CA THR A 78 -2.08 -9.05 6.01
C THR A 78 -0.92 -9.42 5.09
N ASP A 79 -0.87 -10.67 4.59
CA ASP A 79 0.18 -11.19 3.71
C ASP A 79 -0.03 -10.74 2.25
N LEU A 80 0.24 -9.48 1.96
CA LEU A 80 0.21 -8.92 0.61
C LEU A 80 1.61 -8.83 0.00
N ILE A 81 1.82 -9.53 -1.12
CA ILE A 81 3.05 -9.43 -1.91
C ILE A 81 2.91 -8.27 -2.89
N ARG A 82 3.87 -7.35 -2.87
CA ARG A 82 3.97 -6.27 -3.85
C ARG A 82 4.78 -6.73 -5.06
N GLU A 83 4.20 -6.56 -6.24
CA GLU A 83 4.77 -6.87 -7.54
C GLU A 83 4.77 -5.61 -8.42
N TYR A 84 5.73 -5.53 -9.34
CA TYR A 84 5.77 -4.49 -10.36
C TYR A 84 5.43 -5.10 -11.72
N VAL A 85 4.42 -4.55 -12.38
CA VAL A 85 3.86 -5.11 -13.61
C VAL A 85 3.75 -4.08 -14.72
N CYS A 86 3.70 -4.57 -15.97
CA CYS A 86 3.47 -3.74 -17.14
C CYS A 86 2.08 -3.08 -17.07
N PRO A 87 1.97 -1.74 -17.18
CA PRO A 87 0.68 -1.04 -17.14
C PRO A 87 -0.24 -1.41 -18.32
N LYS A 88 0.31 -1.91 -19.43
CA LYS A 88 -0.47 -2.32 -20.61
C LYS A 88 -1.09 -3.73 -20.53
N CYS A 89 -0.41 -4.69 -19.92
CA CYS A 89 -0.82 -6.11 -19.97
C CYS A 89 -0.66 -6.88 -18.65
N HIS A 90 -0.23 -6.20 -17.59
CA HIS A 90 -0.05 -6.73 -16.23
C HIS A 90 0.96 -7.88 -16.10
N SER A 91 1.79 -8.11 -17.13
CA SER A 91 2.91 -9.05 -17.02
C SER A 91 4.01 -8.47 -16.11
N SER A 92 4.54 -9.30 -15.21
CA SER A 92 5.72 -9.00 -14.40
C SER A 92 7.04 -9.14 -15.18
N ARG A 93 7.00 -9.61 -16.44
CA ARG A 93 8.18 -9.76 -17.29
C ARG A 93 8.62 -8.41 -17.88
N ILE A 94 9.12 -7.53 -17.01
CA ILE A 94 9.60 -6.19 -17.35
C ILE A 94 11.12 -6.10 -17.17
N ILE A 95 11.77 -5.28 -17.98
CA ILE A 95 13.20 -4.98 -17.88
C ILE A 95 13.39 -3.48 -17.79
N LYS A 96 14.32 -3.03 -16.96
CA LYS A 96 14.77 -1.63 -16.89
C LYS A 96 16.01 -1.49 -17.75
N ASP A 97 15.96 -0.63 -18.76
CA ASP A 97 17.08 -0.45 -19.69
C ASP A 97 17.00 0.94 -20.34
N ARG A 98 18.09 1.36 -20.97
CA ARG A 98 18.14 2.61 -21.72
C ARG A 98 17.47 2.43 -23.07
N ILE A 99 16.51 3.30 -23.42
CA ILE A 99 15.74 3.23 -24.65
C ILE A 99 16.35 4.15 -25.70
N LEU A 100 16.60 3.62 -26.88
CA LEU A 100 16.93 4.41 -28.06
C LEU A 100 15.76 4.44 -29.02
N ARG A 101 15.53 5.60 -29.62
CA ARG A 101 14.63 5.79 -30.76
C ARG A 101 15.43 6.15 -31.99
N HIS A 102 15.36 5.32 -33.02
CA HIS A 102 15.94 5.64 -34.33
C HIS A 102 14.98 6.51 -35.16
N LYS A 103 15.52 7.32 -36.09
CA LYS A 103 14.74 8.19 -36.98
C LYS A 103 13.67 7.48 -37.82
N CYS A 104 13.83 6.17 -38.06
CA CYS A 104 12.80 5.35 -38.72
C CYS A 104 11.58 5.02 -37.83
N GLY A 105 11.54 5.54 -36.60
CA GLY A 105 10.46 5.34 -35.63
C GLY A 105 10.59 4.06 -34.78
N TYR A 106 11.61 3.23 -34.98
CA TYR A 106 11.82 2.06 -34.12
C TYR A 106 12.32 2.51 -32.74
N LYS A 107 11.64 2.08 -31.68
CA LYS A 107 12.03 2.27 -30.29
C LYS A 107 12.38 0.93 -29.65
N GLY A 108 13.51 0.86 -28.96
CA GLY A 108 13.95 -0.37 -28.32
C GLY A 108 15.02 -0.13 -27.27
N VAL A 109 15.35 -1.19 -26.54
CA VAL A 109 16.46 -1.17 -25.58
C VAL A 109 17.79 -1.01 -26.31
N LYS A 110 18.72 -0.25 -25.74
CA LYS A 110 20.04 0.06 -26.33
C LYS A 110 20.75 -1.20 -26.81
N ARG A 111 20.72 -2.27 -26.02
CA ARG A 111 21.31 -3.58 -26.38
C ARG A 111 20.74 -4.19 -27.68
N ALA A 112 19.50 -3.89 -28.05
CA ALA A 112 18.92 -4.36 -29.31
C ALA A 112 19.48 -3.61 -30.54
N PHE A 113 20.15 -2.48 -30.33
CA PHE A 113 20.86 -1.75 -31.37
C PHE A 113 22.33 -2.17 -31.48
N ILE A 114 22.89 -2.89 -30.50
CA ILE A 114 24.30 -3.30 -30.53
C ILE A 114 24.45 -4.51 -31.45
N ASN A 115 25.23 -4.33 -32.51
CA ASN A 115 25.79 -5.41 -33.33
C ASN A 115 27.32 -5.36 -33.19
N SER A 116 28.03 -6.48 -33.37
CA SER A 116 29.42 -6.77 -32.96
C SER A 116 30.45 -5.64 -33.14
N TYR A 117 30.23 -4.67 -34.04
CA TYR A 117 31.12 -3.54 -34.29
C TYR A 117 30.42 -2.18 -34.46
N ALA A 118 29.09 -2.08 -34.31
CA ALA A 118 28.35 -0.83 -34.55
C ALA A 118 26.95 -0.81 -33.92
N LEU A 119 26.42 0.39 -33.68
CA LEU A 119 24.99 0.57 -33.41
C LEU A 119 24.21 0.49 -34.73
N LYS A 120 23.22 -0.40 -34.80
CA LYS A 120 22.41 -0.69 -35.98
C LYS A 120 20.95 -0.86 -35.58
N CYS A 121 20.04 -0.21 -36.29
CA CYS A 121 18.61 -0.36 -36.05
C CYS A 121 18.17 -1.79 -36.42
N PRO A 122 17.51 -2.54 -35.51
CA PRO A 122 17.07 -3.90 -35.82
C PRO A 122 15.87 -3.93 -36.79
N LYS A 123 15.15 -2.81 -36.96
CA LYS A 123 14.00 -2.71 -37.89
C LYS A 123 14.41 -2.42 -39.33
N CYS A 124 15.26 -1.43 -39.55
CA CYS A 124 15.62 -0.98 -40.90
C CYS A 124 17.08 -1.24 -41.27
N HIS A 125 17.87 -1.83 -40.35
CA HIS A 125 19.27 -2.17 -40.55
C HIS A 125 20.20 -0.98 -40.86
N ALA A 126 19.72 0.26 -40.73
CA ALA A 126 20.57 1.44 -40.82
C ALA A 126 21.51 1.53 -39.61
N LYS A 127 22.74 1.98 -39.84
CA LYS A 127 23.70 2.30 -38.78
C LYS A 127 23.30 3.59 -38.08
N LEU A 128 23.55 3.66 -36.78
CA LEU A 128 23.33 4.82 -35.93
C LEU A 128 24.70 5.48 -35.70
N TYR A 129 24.89 6.72 -36.19
CA TYR A 129 26.17 7.41 -36.07
C TYR A 129 26.08 8.64 -35.15
N ARG A 130 25.09 9.50 -35.36
CA ARG A 130 24.97 10.78 -34.63
C ARG A 130 23.72 10.80 -33.76
N GLU A 131 23.92 10.90 -32.45
CA GLU A 131 22.82 11.18 -31.51
C GLU A 131 22.23 12.56 -31.77
N GLY A 132 20.91 12.71 -31.65
CA GLY A 132 20.18 13.93 -31.98
C GLY A 132 19.79 14.05 -33.46
N GLU A 133 20.37 13.23 -34.34
CA GLU A 133 20.07 13.21 -35.78
C GLU A 133 19.58 11.83 -36.24
N ASP A 134 20.42 10.80 -36.11
CA ASP A 134 20.10 9.43 -36.52
C ASP A 134 19.25 8.71 -35.48
N TYR A 135 19.56 8.95 -34.21
CA TYR A 135 18.86 8.36 -33.08
C TYR A 135 18.81 9.33 -31.91
N PHE A 136 17.88 9.07 -30.99
CA PHE A 136 17.67 9.83 -29.77
C PHE A 136 17.72 8.86 -28.60
N ASP A 137 18.52 9.19 -27.58
CA ASP A 137 18.46 8.53 -26.29
C ASP A 137 17.24 9.06 -25.52
N GLU A 138 16.28 8.18 -25.22
CA GLU A 138 15.09 8.52 -24.45
C GLU A 138 15.27 8.20 -22.95
N GLY A 139 16.49 7.92 -22.52
CA GLY A 139 16.84 7.66 -21.12
C GLY A 139 16.50 6.24 -20.67
N VAL A 140 16.57 6.03 -19.36
CA VAL A 140 16.25 4.75 -18.72
C VAL A 140 14.75 4.63 -18.55
N LYS A 141 14.14 3.59 -19.14
CA LYS A 141 12.72 3.28 -19.03
C LYS A 141 12.53 1.78 -18.78
N TYR A 142 11.28 1.37 -18.60
CA TYR A 142 10.92 -0.04 -18.55
C TYR A 142 10.40 -0.52 -19.91
N LYS A 143 10.72 -1.76 -20.26
CA LYS A 143 10.15 -2.47 -21.41
C LYS A 143 9.51 -3.78 -20.96
N CYS A 144 8.27 -4.01 -21.38
CA CYS A 144 7.60 -5.29 -21.19
C CYS A 144 8.07 -6.29 -22.25
N ILE A 145 8.56 -7.45 -21.82
CA ILE A 145 8.95 -8.55 -22.71
C ILE A 145 7.72 -9.18 -23.35
N ALA A 146 6.61 -9.27 -22.61
CA ALA A 146 5.41 -9.96 -23.07
C ALA A 146 4.66 -9.21 -24.20
N CYS A 147 4.53 -7.88 -24.09
CA CYS A 147 3.74 -7.08 -25.05
C CYS A 147 4.55 -5.99 -25.78
N GLY A 148 5.83 -5.84 -25.47
CA GLY A 148 6.71 -4.86 -26.10
C GLY A 148 6.52 -3.40 -25.68
N ALA A 149 5.56 -3.10 -24.77
CA ALA A 149 5.31 -1.74 -24.29
C ALA A 149 6.55 -1.13 -23.62
N ILE A 150 6.75 0.17 -23.82
CA ILE A 150 7.79 0.97 -23.18
C ILE A 150 7.08 2.04 -22.34
N PHE A 151 7.48 2.20 -21.08
CA PHE A 151 6.85 3.10 -20.11
C PHE A 151 7.85 3.55 -19.05
N ASP A 152 7.60 4.69 -18.42
CA ASP A 152 8.53 5.31 -17.48
C ASP A 152 8.57 4.61 -16.13
N GLU A 153 7.42 4.23 -15.59
CA GLU A 153 7.32 3.52 -14.32
C GLU A 153 6.36 2.33 -14.42
N PRO A 154 6.71 1.16 -13.83
CA PRO A 154 5.81 0.03 -13.76
C PRO A 154 4.64 0.33 -12.82
N MET A 155 3.54 -0.37 -13.05
CA MET A 155 2.40 -0.29 -12.16
C MET A 155 2.65 -1.20 -10.95
N ALA A 156 2.34 -0.72 -9.75
CA ALA A 156 2.31 -1.56 -8.55
C ALA A 156 1.06 -2.45 -8.56
N LEU A 157 1.27 -3.72 -8.23
CA LEU A 157 0.22 -4.72 -8.03
C LEU A 157 0.45 -5.36 -6.68
N TYR A 158 -0.57 -5.44 -5.84
CA TYR A 158 -0.55 -6.18 -4.59
C TYR A 158 -1.33 -7.45 -4.76
N ARG A 159 -0.74 -8.59 -4.41
CA ARG A 159 -1.37 -9.91 -4.48
C ARG A 159 -1.41 -10.54 -3.10
N CYS A 160 -2.59 -10.95 -2.66
CA CYS A 160 -2.72 -11.70 -1.42
C CYS A 160 -2.09 -13.09 -1.57
N SER A 161 -1.16 -13.43 -0.69
CA SER A 161 -0.51 -14.75 -0.65
C SER A 161 -1.47 -15.86 -0.25
N ARG A 162 -2.55 -15.53 0.47
CA ARG A 162 -3.53 -16.50 0.97
C ARG A 162 -4.60 -16.86 -0.06
N CYS A 163 -5.28 -15.86 -0.63
CA CYS A 163 -6.41 -16.09 -1.54
C CYS A 163 -6.15 -15.68 -3.00
N GLY A 164 -5.02 -15.03 -3.28
CA GLY A 164 -4.68 -14.60 -4.65
C GLY A 164 -5.36 -13.33 -5.14
N ALA A 165 -6.19 -12.68 -4.30
CA ALA A 165 -6.82 -11.38 -4.62
C ALA A 165 -5.78 -10.34 -5.03
N LYS A 166 -6.16 -9.45 -5.95
CA LYS A 166 -5.26 -8.48 -6.60
C LYS A 166 -5.76 -7.06 -6.45
N TYR A 167 -4.87 -6.15 -6.06
CA TYR A 167 -5.15 -4.72 -5.92
C TYR A 167 -4.13 -3.92 -6.73
N PHE A 168 -4.62 -3.11 -7.68
CA PHE A 168 -3.78 -2.29 -8.54
C PHE A 168 -3.52 -0.92 -7.91
N GLY A 169 -2.28 -0.45 -7.97
CA GLY A 169 -1.88 0.85 -7.42
C GLY A 169 -1.65 0.82 -5.92
N LYS A 170 -2.72 0.74 -5.12
CA LYS A 170 -2.66 0.67 -3.66
C LYS A 170 -3.56 -0.47 -3.13
N PRO A 171 -3.13 -1.17 -2.06
CA PRO A 171 -3.99 -2.14 -1.40
C PRO A 171 -4.95 -1.43 -0.43
N PRO A 172 -5.98 -2.15 0.06
CA PRO A 172 -6.74 -1.76 1.24
C PRO A 172 -5.80 -1.57 2.44
N GLU A 173 -6.01 -0.47 3.18
CA GLU A 173 -5.22 -0.11 4.35
C GLU A 173 -6.08 -0.26 5.61
N MET A 174 -5.42 -0.64 6.71
CA MET A 174 -6.02 -0.73 8.03
C MET A 174 -5.17 0.02 9.04
N ILE A 175 -5.82 0.48 10.11
CA ILE A 175 -5.16 1.10 11.27
C ILE A 175 -5.55 0.29 12.49
N ILE A 176 -4.59 -0.09 13.30
CA ILE A 176 -4.81 -0.74 14.59
C ILE A 176 -4.28 0.22 15.65
N ILE A 177 -5.12 0.54 16.63
CA ILE A 177 -4.74 1.29 17.83
C ILE A 177 -4.78 0.33 19.00
N ASN A 178 -3.62 0.04 19.57
CA ASN A 178 -3.49 -0.81 20.75
C ASN A 178 -3.41 0.06 22.00
N TYR A 179 -4.19 -0.28 23.02
CA TYR A 179 -4.13 0.27 24.37
C TYR A 179 -3.65 -0.85 25.30
N GLU A 180 -2.38 -0.76 25.70
CA GLU A 180 -1.75 -1.71 26.62
C GLU A 180 -1.72 -1.12 28.02
N LYS A 181 -2.25 -1.84 29.01
CA LYS A 181 -2.31 -1.33 30.37
C LYS A 181 -0.92 -1.13 30.94
N VAL A 182 -0.73 0.02 31.58
CA VAL A 182 0.51 0.31 32.29
C VAL A 182 0.43 -0.36 33.66
N VAL A 183 1.31 -1.35 33.89
CA VAL A 183 1.46 -1.95 35.22
C VAL A 183 2.19 -0.96 36.11
N ILE A 184 1.48 -0.44 37.13
CA ILE A 184 2.00 0.47 38.16
C ILE A 184 2.34 -0.36 39.41
#